data_AF-A0A926D0W8-F1
#
_entry.id   AF-A0A926D0W8-F1
#
_cell.length_a   1.000
_cell.length_b   1.000
_cell.length_c   1.000
_cell.angle_alpha   90.00
_cell.angle_beta   90.00
_cell.angle_gamma   90.00
#
_symmetry.space_group_name_H-M   'P 1'
#
loop_
_entity.id
_entity.type
_entity.pdbx_description
1 polymer ?
#
loop_
_entity_poly.entity_id
_entity_poly.type
_entity_poly.pdbx_seq_one_letter_code
_entity_poly.pdbx_strand_id
1 'polypeptide(L)'
;MFSDSHRQVLVFVTDQFCCEALIHRGHQLALKNHTSLAVVSIQPKSRPAKGNAQALRYLRQVSQGYRTDMAICYHDDPIACACAYVDRADPLVIVTGAPRGSRFTQALAARYPAVPLIAVQAPPLSRAFAQRPFAHQRLGQVVRALS
;
A
#
# COMPACT_ATOMS: atom_id res chain seq x y z
N MET A 1 9.75 -7.59 -31.02
CA MET A 1 10.42 -7.16 -29.79
C MET A 1 9.34 -6.59 -28.88
N PHE A 2 8.71 -7.44 -28.06
CA PHE A 2 7.65 -6.99 -27.16
C PHE A 2 8.32 -6.26 -26.00
N SER A 3 7.96 -4.99 -25.80
CA SER A 3 8.42 -4.22 -24.65
C SER A 3 7.86 -4.92 -23.40
N ASP A 4 8.76 -5.49 -22.60
CA ASP A 4 8.44 -6.12 -21.32
C ASP A 4 7.92 -5.01 -20.39
N SER A 5 6.61 -4.75 -20.43
CA SER A 5 5.96 -3.90 -19.46
C SER A 5 6.04 -4.65 -18.13
N HIS A 6 7.10 -4.41 -17.38
CA HIS A 6 7.33 -5.01 -16.07
C HIS A 6 6.12 -4.73 -15.17
N ARG A 7 5.20 -5.71 -15.10
CA ARG A 7 3.99 -5.63 -14.29
C ARG A 7 4.38 -5.43 -12.83
N GLN A 8 3.85 -4.39 -12.20
CA GLN A 8 4.24 -3.95 -10.87
C GLN A 8 3.36 -4.54 -9.76
N VAL A 9 3.82 -4.47 -8.52
CA VAL A 9 2.96 -4.71 -7.35
C VAL A 9 2.21 -3.43 -7.01
N LEU A 10 0.88 -3.49 -6.96
CA LEU A 10 0.02 -2.35 -6.66
C LEU A 10 -0.58 -2.46 -5.26
N VAL A 11 -0.34 -1.46 -4.42
CA VAL A 11 -0.83 -1.41 -3.04
C VAL A 11 -1.87 -0.30 -2.89
N PHE A 12 -3.05 -0.64 -2.38
CA PHE A 12 -4.08 0.33 -2.00
C PHE A 12 -4.07 0.57 -0.49
N VAL A 13 -3.97 1.84 -0.09
CA VAL A 13 -3.94 2.28 1.31
C VAL A 13 -4.98 3.38 1.58
N THR A 14 -5.24 3.63 2.87
CA THR A 14 -6.03 4.76 3.36
C THR A 14 -5.17 5.66 4.27
N ASP A 15 -5.75 6.66 4.95
CA ASP A 15 -5.06 7.59 5.85
C ASP A 15 -4.78 6.98 7.25
N GLN A 16 -4.30 5.74 7.32
CA GLN A 16 -4.10 5.02 8.58
C GLN A 16 -2.64 4.57 8.72
N PHE A 17 -2.00 4.82 9.86
CA PHE A 17 -0.60 4.44 10.10
C PHE A 17 -0.32 2.94 9.88
N CYS A 18 -1.28 2.08 10.23
CA CYS A 18 -1.17 0.64 10.03
C CYS A 18 -1.07 0.21 8.55
N CYS A 19 -1.38 1.10 7.59
CA CYS A 19 -1.16 0.84 6.18
C CYS A 19 0.32 0.68 5.80
N GLU A 20 1.26 1.06 6.66
CA GLU A 20 2.69 0.72 6.45
C GLU A 20 2.88 -0.79 6.27
N ALA A 21 2.15 -1.62 7.01
CA ALA A 21 2.24 -3.08 6.89
C ALA A 21 1.91 -3.55 5.45
N LEU A 22 0.97 -2.88 4.78
CA LEU A 22 0.60 -3.17 3.39
C LEU A 22 1.72 -2.74 2.44
N ILE A 23 2.29 -1.55 2.66
CA ILE A 23 3.41 -1.03 1.85
C ILE A 23 4.64 -1.94 1.99
N HIS A 24 4.97 -2.35 3.22
CA HIS A 24 6.04 -3.29 3.49
C HIS A 24 5.80 -4.64 2.79
N ARG A 25 4.58 -5.18 2.89
CA ARG A 25 4.22 -6.43 2.20
C ARG A 25 4.31 -6.29 0.68
N GLY A 26 3.86 -5.18 0.12
CA GLY A 26 3.99 -4.87 -1.29
C GLY A 26 5.46 -4.83 -1.73
N HIS A 27 6.33 -4.19 -0.94
CA HIS A 27 7.76 -4.14 -1.22
C HIS A 27 8.42 -5.52 -1.22
N GLN A 28 8.11 -6.38 -0.23
CA GLN A 28 8.60 -7.75 -0.20
C GLN A 28 8.21 -8.54 -1.45
N LEU A 29 6.98 -8.36 -1.93
CA LEU A 29 6.50 -9.00 -3.15
C LEU A 29 7.20 -8.43 -4.39
N ALA A 30 7.41 -7.12 -4.45
CA ALA A 30 8.11 -6.46 -5.54
C ALA A 30 9.55 -6.99 -5.67
N LEU A 31 10.28 -7.08 -4.54
CA LEU A 31 11.62 -7.67 -4.50
C LEU A 31 11.64 -9.14 -4.95
N LYS A 32 10.71 -9.96 -4.42
CA LYS A 32 10.62 -11.39 -4.75
C LYS A 32 10.36 -11.62 -6.24
N ASN A 33 9.57 -10.76 -6.88
CA ASN A 33 9.19 -10.88 -8.28
C ASN A 33 10.04 -10.02 -9.22
N HIS A 34 11.13 -9.42 -8.73
CA HIS A 34 12.02 -8.55 -9.51
C HIS A 34 11.25 -7.45 -10.28
N THR A 35 10.29 -6.82 -9.61
CA THR A 35 9.45 -5.76 -10.19
C THR A 35 9.37 -4.53 -9.28
N SER A 36 8.72 -3.48 -9.76
CA SER A 36 8.50 -2.24 -9.01
C SER A 36 7.28 -2.31 -8.09
N LEU A 37 7.22 -1.37 -7.15
CA LEU A 37 6.10 -1.14 -6.24
C LEU A 37 5.41 0.16 -6.64
N ALA A 38 4.07 0.17 -6.69
CA ALA A 38 3.26 1.38 -6.75
C ALA A 38 2.30 1.42 -5.57
N VAL A 39 2.19 2.59 -4.94
CA VAL A 39 1.29 2.82 -3.79
C VAL A 39 0.26 3.88 -4.16
N VAL A 40 -1.02 3.56 -3.94
CA VAL A 40 -2.15 4.46 -4.16
C VAL A 40 -2.93 4.59 -2.87
N SER A 41 -2.98 5.81 -2.35
CA SER A 41 -3.84 6.18 -1.24
C SER A 41 -5.18 6.64 -1.78
N ILE A 42 -6.27 5.97 -1.41
CA ILE A 42 -7.62 6.36 -1.83
C ILE A 42 -8.30 7.05 -0.65
N GLN A 43 -8.72 8.29 -0.86
CA GLN A 43 -9.32 9.17 0.15
C GLN A 43 -10.71 9.63 -0.30
N PRO A 44 -11.74 9.57 0.54
CA PRO A 44 -13.04 10.14 0.19
C PRO A 44 -12.94 11.67 0.02
N LYS A 45 -13.59 12.23 -1.01
CA LYS A 45 -13.67 13.70 -1.22
C LYS A 45 -14.57 14.35 -0.16
N SER A 46 -15.60 13.62 0.24
CA SER A 46 -16.61 14.00 1.23
C SER A 46 -16.10 14.08 2.67
N ARG A 47 -14.89 13.56 2.96
CA ARG A 47 -14.29 13.69 4.29
C ARG A 47 -13.71 15.09 4.49
N PRO A 48 -13.83 15.69 5.70
CA PRO A 48 -13.28 17.01 5.97
C PRO A 48 -11.80 17.10 5.59
N ALA A 49 -11.33 18.29 5.20
CA ALA A 49 -9.94 18.58 4.81
C ALA A 49 -8.87 18.14 5.83
N LYS A 50 -9.29 17.82 7.06
CA LYS A 50 -8.49 17.15 8.10
C LYS A 50 -8.68 15.62 8.07
N GLY A 51 -8.51 14.98 6.92
CA GLY A 51 -8.06 13.58 6.92
C GLY A 51 -6.78 13.45 7.78
N ASN A 52 -6.35 12.23 8.10
CA ASN A 52 -5.13 12.07 8.90
C ASN A 52 -3.88 12.41 8.06
N ALA A 53 -3.63 13.69 7.84
CA ALA A 53 -2.54 14.22 7.03
C ALA A 53 -1.17 13.79 7.57
N GLN A 54 -1.07 13.58 8.88
CA GLN A 54 0.13 13.03 9.49
C GLN A 54 0.37 11.59 9.05
N ALA A 55 -0.67 10.75 9.02
CA ALA A 55 -0.56 9.40 8.47
C ALA A 55 -0.23 9.42 6.98
N LEU A 56 -0.87 10.26 6.17
CA LEU A 56 -0.55 10.36 4.72
C LEU A 56 0.92 10.78 4.49
N ARG A 57 1.41 11.76 5.24
CA ARG A 57 2.81 12.19 5.18
C ARG A 57 3.76 11.06 5.57
N TYR A 58 3.43 10.34 6.63
CA TYR A 58 4.20 9.18 7.07
C TYR A 58 4.22 8.06 6.02
N LEU A 59 3.08 7.67 5.46
CA LEU A 59 3.00 6.62 4.43
C LEU A 59 3.74 7.02 3.14
N ARG A 60 3.74 8.32 2.79
CA ARG A 60 4.59 8.83 1.70
C ARG A 60 6.07 8.65 2.02
N GLN A 61 6.51 8.98 3.24
CA GLN A 61 7.89 8.75 3.69
C GLN A 61 8.28 7.27 3.66
N VAL A 62 7.41 6.36 4.12
CA VAL A 62 7.62 4.91 4.03
C VAL A 62 7.81 4.50 2.57
N SER A 63 6.93 4.95 1.67
CA SER A 63 6.99 4.66 0.24
C SER A 63 8.32 5.13 -0.37
N GLN A 64 8.74 6.35 -0.05
CA GLN A 64 10.02 6.92 -0.48
C GLN A 64 11.21 6.11 0.03
N GLY A 65 11.14 5.56 1.24
CA GLY A 65 12.14 4.63 1.78
C GLY A 65 12.33 3.37 0.93
N TYR A 66 11.30 2.97 0.17
CA TYR A 66 11.35 1.87 -0.81
C TYR A 66 11.53 2.34 -2.26
N ARG A 67 11.96 3.59 -2.47
CA ARG A 67 12.18 4.20 -3.79
C ARG A 67 10.94 4.19 -4.68
N THR A 68 9.75 4.29 -4.08
CA THR A 68 8.49 4.49 -4.80
C THR A 68 7.77 5.72 -4.29
N ASP A 69 7.00 6.39 -5.15
CA ASP A 69 6.12 7.47 -4.71
C ASP A 69 4.72 6.94 -4.39
N MET A 70 4.00 7.70 -3.57
CA MET A 70 2.61 7.42 -3.23
C MET A 70 1.68 8.41 -3.92
N ALA A 71 0.85 7.91 -4.83
CA ALA A 71 -0.23 8.69 -5.41
C ALA A 71 -1.38 8.84 -4.40
N ILE A 72 -2.09 9.97 -4.45
CA ILE A 72 -3.31 10.17 -3.66
C ILE A 72 -4.48 10.40 -4.63
N CYS A 73 -5.46 9.50 -4.57
CA CYS A 73 -6.71 9.59 -5.30
C CYS A 73 -7.81 10.06 -4.34
N TYR A 74 -8.31 11.27 -4.54
CA TYR A 74 -9.51 11.72 -3.84
C TYR A 74 -10.75 11.32 -4.64
N HIS A 75 -11.52 10.35 -4.15
CA HIS A 75 -12.72 9.82 -4.80
C HIS A 75 -13.71 9.25 -3.78
N ASP A 76 -15.01 9.54 -3.93
CA ASP A 76 -16.04 9.03 -3.01
C ASP A 76 -16.44 7.57 -3.31
N ASP A 77 -16.15 7.09 -4.52
CA ASP A 77 -16.21 5.66 -4.87
C ASP A 77 -14.78 5.07 -4.90
N PRO A 78 -14.32 4.44 -3.81
CA PRO A 78 -12.99 3.88 -3.77
C PRO A 78 -12.80 2.68 -4.71
N ILE A 79 -13.87 1.93 -5.00
CA ILE A 79 -13.80 0.77 -5.88
C ILE A 79 -13.57 1.25 -7.32
N ALA A 80 -14.34 2.24 -7.78
CA ALA A 80 -14.14 2.82 -9.11
C ALA A 80 -12.73 3.39 -9.28
N CYS A 81 -12.22 4.13 -8.29
CA CYS A 81 -10.83 4.63 -8.36
C CYS A 81 -9.82 3.48 -8.42
N ALA A 82 -9.97 2.46 -7.56
CA ALA A 82 -9.05 1.32 -7.57
C ALA A 82 -9.06 0.58 -8.91
N CYS A 83 -10.24 0.31 -9.48
CA CYS A 83 -10.39 -0.31 -10.79
C CYS A 83 -9.65 0.49 -11.88
N ALA A 84 -9.80 1.82 -11.92
CA ALA A 84 -9.09 2.65 -12.88
C ALA A 84 -7.57 2.55 -12.76
N TYR A 85 -7.03 2.40 -11.55
CA TYR A 85 -5.59 2.16 -11.36
C TYR A 85 -5.18 0.75 -11.77
N VAL A 86 -5.99 -0.28 -11.49
CA VAL A 86 -5.73 -1.66 -11.90
C VAL A 86 -5.74 -1.77 -13.42
N ASP A 87 -6.78 -1.24 -14.08
CA ASP A 87 -6.93 -1.27 -15.54
C ASP A 87 -5.77 -0.56 -16.26
N ARG A 88 -5.29 0.56 -15.69
CA ARG A 88 -4.16 1.32 -16.27
C ARG A 88 -2.81 0.64 -16.03
N ALA A 89 -2.63 -0.02 -14.89
CA ALA A 89 -1.34 -0.52 -14.46
C ALA A 89 -1.08 -1.98 -14.84
N ASP A 90 -2.12 -2.76 -15.15
CA ASP A 90 -2.07 -4.22 -15.33
C ASP A 90 -1.14 -4.92 -14.30
N PRO A 91 -1.44 -4.79 -12.99
CA PRO A 91 -0.50 -5.17 -11.95
C PRO A 91 -0.28 -6.67 -11.89
N LEU A 92 0.92 -7.07 -11.45
CA LEU A 92 1.26 -8.46 -11.19
C LEU A 92 0.50 -8.99 -9.97
N VAL A 93 0.36 -8.16 -8.94
CA VAL A 93 -0.32 -8.48 -7.67
C VAL A 93 -0.97 -7.22 -7.12
N ILE A 94 -2.17 -7.37 -6.56
CA ILE A 94 -2.86 -6.32 -5.79
C ILE A 94 -2.70 -6.62 -4.31
N VAL A 95 -2.34 -5.60 -3.52
CA VAL A 95 -2.30 -5.66 -2.06
C VAL A 95 -3.29 -4.66 -1.48
N THR A 96 -4.10 -5.10 -0.52
CA THR A 96 -5.09 -4.26 0.17
C THR A 96 -5.21 -4.66 1.64
N GLY A 97 -5.94 -3.87 2.43
CA GLY A 97 -6.29 -4.22 3.79
C GLY A 97 -7.37 -5.31 3.82
N ALA A 98 -7.39 -6.11 4.89
CA ALA A 98 -8.35 -7.18 5.10
C ALA A 98 -9.32 -6.94 6.26
N PRO A 99 -10.11 -5.83 6.30
CA PRO A 99 -11.21 -5.79 7.23
C PRO A 99 -12.19 -6.92 6.90
N ARG A 100 -12.69 -7.63 7.91
CA ARG A 100 -13.66 -8.71 7.72
C ARG A 100 -14.86 -8.19 6.90
N GLY A 101 -15.21 -8.90 5.82
CA GLY A 101 -16.32 -8.50 4.95
C GLY A 101 -16.06 -7.27 4.07
N SER A 102 -14.80 -6.92 3.81
CA SER A 102 -14.42 -5.79 2.95
C SER A 102 -15.06 -5.87 1.56
N ARG A 103 -16.06 -5.02 1.29
CA ARG A 103 -16.68 -4.86 -0.04
C ARG A 103 -15.64 -4.44 -1.09
N PHE A 104 -14.64 -3.66 -0.69
CA PHE A 104 -13.54 -3.24 -1.56
C PHE A 104 -12.75 -4.44 -2.07
N THR A 105 -12.32 -5.32 -1.15
CA THR A 105 -11.56 -6.52 -1.47
C THR A 105 -12.37 -7.49 -2.34
N GLN A 106 -13.64 -7.70 -2.00
CA GLN A 106 -14.55 -8.57 -2.77
C GLN A 106 -14.78 -8.04 -4.18
N ALA A 107 -15.01 -6.74 -4.34
CA ALA A 107 -15.23 -6.13 -5.64
C ALA A 107 -14.00 -6.28 -6.55
N LEU A 108 -12.80 -6.03 -6.03
CA LEU A 108 -11.57 -6.22 -6.81
C LEU A 108 -11.35 -7.69 -7.18
N ALA A 109 -11.53 -8.62 -6.25
CA ALA A 109 -11.37 -10.04 -6.52
C ALA A 109 -12.37 -10.54 -7.58
N ALA A 110 -13.62 -10.07 -7.53
CA ALA A 110 -14.64 -10.41 -8.52
C ALA A 110 -14.36 -9.80 -9.89
N ARG A 111 -13.86 -8.56 -9.95
CA ARG A 111 -13.60 -7.84 -11.21
C ARG A 111 -12.32 -8.30 -11.91
N TYR A 112 -11.33 -8.75 -11.14
CA TYR A 112 -9.99 -9.13 -11.61
C TYR A 112 -9.59 -10.53 -11.13
N PRO A 113 -10.33 -11.60 -11.50
CA PRO A 113 -10.08 -12.95 -10.99
C PRO A 113 -8.72 -13.52 -11.41
N ALA A 114 -8.11 -12.98 -12.46
CA ALA A 114 -6.79 -13.40 -12.95
C ALA A 114 -5.61 -12.70 -12.24
N VAL A 115 -5.87 -11.63 -11.47
CA VAL A 115 -4.83 -10.88 -10.76
C VAL A 115 -4.79 -11.34 -9.30
N PRO A 116 -3.67 -11.91 -8.82
CA PRO A 116 -3.54 -12.27 -7.41
C PRO A 116 -3.84 -11.09 -6.49
N LEU A 117 -4.78 -11.28 -5.56
CA LEU A 117 -5.12 -10.31 -4.54
C LEU A 117 -4.69 -10.81 -3.16
N ILE A 118 -3.85 -10.02 -2.50
CA ILE A 118 -3.37 -10.30 -1.14
C ILE A 118 -3.99 -9.29 -0.19
N ALA A 119 -4.85 -9.79 0.70
CA ALA A 119 -5.45 -9.00 1.75
C ALA A 119 -4.59 -9.12 3.03
N VAL A 120 -4.08 -8.00 3.53
CA VAL A 120 -3.23 -7.93 4.72
C VAL A 120 -4.08 -7.50 5.91
N GLN A 121 -4.11 -8.32 6.96
CA GLN A 121 -4.75 -7.95 8.21
C GLN A 121 -3.83 -7.00 8.98
N ALA A 122 -4.33 -5.81 9.30
CA ALA A 122 -3.58 -4.91 10.17
C ALA A 122 -3.39 -5.58 11.54
N PRO A 123 -2.20 -5.47 12.17
CA PRO A 123 -2.02 -5.95 13.53
C PRO A 123 -3.04 -5.27 14.47
N PRO A 124 -3.47 -5.94 15.56
CA PRO A 124 -4.39 -5.35 16.51
C PRO A 124 -3.83 -4.02 17.02
N LEU A 125 -4.56 -2.94 16.76
CA LEU A 125 -4.17 -1.59 17.16
C LEU A 125 -4.20 -1.51 18.69
N SER A 126 -3.03 -1.49 19.35
CA SER A 126 -2.99 -0.90 20.69
C SER A 126 -3.26 0.60 20.56
N ARG A 127 -3.86 1.25 21.56
CA ARG A 127 -4.11 2.71 21.56
C ARG A 127 -2.85 3.53 21.24
N ALA A 128 -1.65 2.99 21.52
CA ALA A 128 -0.37 3.61 21.20
C ALA A 128 0.01 3.51 19.69
N PHE A 129 -0.41 2.45 18.99
CA PHE A 129 -0.16 2.24 17.55
C PHE A 129 -0.99 3.18 16.66
N ALA A 130 -2.16 3.61 17.12
CA ALA A 130 -3.02 4.52 16.37
C ALA A 130 -2.42 5.94 16.23
N GLN A 131 -1.46 6.30 17.10
CA GLN A 131 -0.92 7.66 17.21
C GLN A 131 0.57 7.77 16.92
N ARG A 132 1.28 6.66 16.75
CA ARG A 132 2.73 6.66 16.52
C ARG A 132 3.06 6.04 15.17
N PRO A 133 3.87 6.71 14.32
CA PRO A 133 4.52 6.00 13.22
C PRO A 133 5.30 4.82 13.82
N PHE A 134 5.41 3.69 13.11
CA PHE A 134 6.42 2.71 13.49
C PHE A 134 7.76 3.44 13.40
N ALA A 135 8.28 3.81 14.56
CA ALA A 135 9.63 4.30 14.64
C ALA A 135 10.52 3.21 14.03
N HIS A 136 11.44 3.61 13.15
CA HIS A 136 12.57 2.80 12.72
C HIS A 136 13.26 2.19 13.96
N GLN A 137 12.79 1.05 14.45
CA GLN A 137 13.55 0.23 15.37
C GLN A 137 14.58 -0.52 14.52
N ARG A 138 15.71 0.16 14.34
CA ARG A 138 17.05 -0.37 14.07
C ARG A 138 17.16 -1.42 12.96
N LEU A 139 17.32 -0.95 11.73
CA LEU A 139 18.17 -1.63 10.74
C LEU A 139 19.46 -0.80 10.55
N GLY A 140 20.19 -0.61 11.65
CA GLY A 140 21.33 0.31 11.69
C GLY A 140 22.38 -0.03 12.74
N GLN A 141 22.62 -1.31 13.05
CA GLN A 141 23.81 -1.76 13.78
C GLN A 141 24.19 -3.20 13.40
N VAL A 142 24.72 -3.38 12.18
CA VAL A 142 25.72 -4.43 11.92
C VAL A 142 26.72 -3.85 10.91
N VAL A 143 27.54 -2.90 11.37
CA VAL A 143 28.78 -2.54 10.67
C VAL A 143 29.90 -2.61 11.70
N ARG A 144 30.79 -3.58 11.47
CA ARG A 144 32.16 -3.71 11.99
C ARG A 144 32.37 -3.79 13.51
N ALA A 145 32.71 -5.00 13.94
CA ALA A 145 33.78 -5.21 14.91
C ALA A 145 34.52 -6.50 14.56
N LEU A 146 35.50 -6.40 13.66
CA LEU A 146 36.65 -7.30 13.59
C LEU A 146 37.84 -6.45 13.13
N SER A 147 38.55 -5.92 14.12
CA SER A 147 39.97 -5.58 14.08
C SER A 147 40.62 -6.32 15.23
#